data_AF-W0REQ0-F1
#
_entry.id   AF-W0REQ0-F1
#
_cell.length_a   1.000
_cell.length_b   1.000
_cell.length_c   1.000
_cell.angle_alpha   90.00
_cell.angle_beta   90.00
_cell.angle_gamma   90.00
#
_symmetry.space_group_name_H-M   'P 1'
#
loop_
_entity.id
_entity.type
_entity.pdbx_description
1 polymer ?
#
loop_
_entity_poly.entity_id
_entity_poly.type
_entity_poly.pdbx_seq_one_letter_code
_entity_poly.pdbx_strand_id
1 'polypeptide(L)'
;MHDEIDGIDSGPSGLGDWPTVKQRNGVQQAVGHLLDALAPERPPARGAEPRAPSLRRVRTPRGCILQTATRAVTVSWFPSTSVQASLGELQVVVWQGTVSVPGSANRERGGAVALKQAVLEPALTAGEAWGWRGEDGTVLDTEALAERCKTMLED
;
A
#
# COMPACT_ATOMS: atom_id res chain seq x y z
N MET A 1 -42.28 43.90 20.52
CA MET A 1 -42.21 42.63 21.25
C MET A 1 -41.67 41.64 20.25
N HIS A 2 -40.36 41.40 20.32
CA HIS A 2 -39.59 40.49 19.48
C HIS A 2 -39.62 39.12 20.15
N ASP A 3 -39.95 38.09 19.38
CA ASP A 3 -39.89 36.67 19.75
C ASP A 3 -40.09 35.93 18.41
N GLU A 4 -39.34 34.95 17.94
CA GLU A 4 -38.06 34.35 18.31
C GLU A 4 -37.69 33.51 17.05
N ILE A 5 -36.44 33.58 16.58
CA ILE A 5 -35.93 32.68 15.54
C ILE A 5 -35.14 31.61 16.29
N ASP A 6 -35.64 30.37 16.29
CA ASP A 6 -34.87 29.19 16.68
C ASP A 6 -35.64 27.96 16.17
N GLY A 7 -35.07 26.96 15.53
CA GLY A 7 -33.73 26.73 15.07
C GLY A 7 -33.87 25.56 14.10
N ILE A 8 -33.41 25.72 12.86
CA ILE A 8 -33.22 24.59 11.95
C ILE A 8 -32.02 23.84 12.52
N ASP A 9 -32.32 22.82 13.33
CA ASP A 9 -31.36 21.83 13.83
C ASP A 9 -30.69 21.16 12.64
N SER A 10 -29.64 21.80 12.13
CA SER A 10 -28.74 21.26 11.13
C SER A 10 -27.70 20.42 11.86
N GLY A 11 -28.15 19.34 12.50
CA GLY A 11 -27.25 18.27 12.90
C GLY A 11 -26.63 17.67 11.64
N PRO A 12 -25.29 17.48 11.57
CA PRO A 12 -24.67 16.78 10.45
C PRO A 12 -25.06 15.30 10.51
N SER A 13 -26.22 15.00 9.95
CA SER A 13 -26.65 13.64 9.64
C SER A 13 -25.70 13.05 8.61
N GLY A 14 -25.05 11.94 8.97
CA GLY A 14 -24.02 11.27 8.18
C GLY A 14 -24.46 10.90 6.76
N LEU A 15 -24.00 11.68 5.79
CA LEU A 15 -23.96 11.33 4.38
C LEU A 15 -22.57 10.79 4.05
N GLY A 16 -22.53 9.62 3.42
CA GLY A 16 -21.31 9.02 2.88
C GLY A 16 -20.73 9.92 1.79
N ASP A 17 -19.82 10.82 2.18
CA ASP A 17 -19.15 11.71 1.25
C ASP A 17 -18.27 10.91 0.30
N TRP A 18 -18.59 11.02 -0.98
CA TRP A 18 -17.79 10.46 -2.06
C TRP A 18 -16.38 11.04 -2.02
N PRO A 19 -15.33 10.21 -2.18
CA PRO A 19 -13.97 10.72 -2.15
C PRO A 19 -13.73 11.75 -3.25
N THR A 20 -13.24 12.92 -2.84
CA THR A 20 -12.90 14.02 -3.72
C THR A 20 -11.75 13.65 -4.65
N VAL A 21 -11.64 14.35 -5.79
CA VAL A 21 -10.49 14.22 -6.70
C VAL A 21 -9.17 14.52 -5.98
N LYS A 22 -9.17 15.48 -5.05
CA LYS A 22 -7.99 15.81 -4.24
C LYS A 22 -7.56 14.62 -3.37
N GLN A 23 -8.50 13.96 -2.71
CA GLN A 23 -8.18 12.78 -1.90
C GLN A 23 -7.67 11.63 -2.76
N ARG A 24 -8.33 11.37 -3.90
CA ARG A 24 -7.88 10.33 -4.85
C ARG A 24 -6.46 10.60 -5.34
N ASN A 25 -6.14 11.83 -5.74
CA ASN A 25 -4.80 12.20 -6.18
C ASN A 25 -3.77 12.07 -5.05
N GLY A 26 -4.12 12.47 -3.83
CA GLY A 26 -3.22 12.33 -2.67
C GLY A 26 -2.90 10.87 -2.35
N VAL A 27 -3.90 9.97 -2.41
CA VAL A 27 -3.66 8.53 -2.24
C VAL A 27 -2.78 7.99 -3.37
N GLN A 28 -3.03 8.38 -4.62
CA GLN A 28 -2.19 7.93 -5.75
C GLN A 28 -0.72 8.38 -5.60
N GLN A 29 -0.49 9.59 -5.09
CA GLN A 29 0.86 10.05 -4.75
C GLN A 29 1.49 9.21 -3.63
N ALA A 30 0.73 8.91 -2.57
CA ALA A 30 1.20 8.05 -1.47
C ALA A 30 1.53 6.63 -1.93
N VAL A 31 0.72 6.04 -2.83
CA VAL A 31 1.02 4.77 -3.49
C VAL A 31 2.33 4.88 -4.26
N GLY A 32 2.50 5.92 -5.07
CA GLY A 32 3.73 6.17 -5.83
C GLY A 32 4.97 6.19 -4.92
N HIS A 33 4.91 6.97 -3.83
CA HIS A 33 5.99 7.07 -2.85
C HIS A 33 6.30 5.72 -2.17
N LEU A 34 5.27 4.95 -1.80
CA LEU A 34 5.46 3.62 -1.22
C LEU A 34 6.18 2.70 -2.19
N LEU A 35 5.72 2.66 -3.45
CA LEU A 35 6.34 1.80 -4.44
C LEU A 35 7.77 2.25 -4.77
N ASP A 36 8.06 3.56 -4.75
CA ASP A 36 9.41 4.10 -4.93
C ASP A 36 10.34 3.69 -3.78
N ALA A 37 9.85 3.71 -2.54
CA ALA A 37 10.62 3.24 -1.37
C ALA A 37 10.90 1.73 -1.40
N LEU A 38 9.95 0.93 -1.92
CA LEU A 38 10.07 -0.53 -1.98
C LEU A 38 10.87 -1.02 -3.18
N ALA A 39 10.58 -0.47 -4.35
CA ALA A 39 11.14 -0.86 -5.64
C ALA A 39 11.42 0.39 -6.50
N PRO A 40 12.53 1.10 -6.27
CA PRO A 40 12.88 2.28 -7.06
C PRO A 40 12.97 1.96 -8.56
N GLU A 41 12.39 2.81 -9.41
CA GLU A 41 12.51 2.70 -10.88
C GLU A 41 13.96 2.86 -11.36
N ARG A 42 14.78 3.63 -10.61
CA ARG A 42 16.20 3.81 -10.88
C ARG A 42 17.02 2.96 -9.92
N PRO A 43 17.82 1.99 -10.41
CA PRO A 43 18.79 1.29 -9.56
C PRO A 43 19.74 2.29 -8.90
N PRO A 44 20.16 2.07 -7.63
CA PRO A 44 21.18 2.90 -7.02
C PRO A 44 22.45 2.91 -7.88
N ALA A 45 23.17 4.04 -7.89
CA ALA A 45 24.38 4.22 -8.70
C ALA A 45 25.37 3.06 -8.48
N ARG A 46 25.97 2.56 -9.58
CA ARG A 46 27.03 1.54 -9.56
C ARG A 46 28.14 2.00 -8.62
N GLY A 47 28.26 1.37 -7.45
CA GLY A 47 29.29 1.69 -6.46
C GLY A 47 28.92 1.28 -5.02
N ALA A 48 27.64 1.08 -4.71
CA ALA A 48 27.22 0.45 -3.46
C ALA A 48 27.23 -1.07 -3.64
N GLU A 49 28.30 -1.74 -3.20
CA GLU A 49 28.40 -3.20 -3.23
C GLU A 49 27.47 -3.80 -2.15
N PRO A 50 26.42 -4.57 -2.46
CA PRO A 50 25.59 -5.21 -1.43
C PRO A 50 26.09 -6.64 -1.19
N ARG A 51 26.72 -6.84 -0.03
CA ARG A 51 27.08 -8.17 0.50
C ARG A 51 25.92 -8.69 1.38
N ALA A 52 24.83 -9.14 0.79
CA ALA A 52 23.71 -9.86 1.43
C ALA A 52 22.81 -10.48 0.33
N PRO A 53 22.07 -11.58 0.56
CA PRO A 53 21.39 -12.31 -0.50
C PRO A 53 20.44 -11.37 -1.24
N SER A 54 20.69 -11.22 -2.53
CA SER A 54 20.26 -10.11 -3.38
C SER A 54 18.74 -9.97 -3.42
N LEU A 55 18.20 -9.10 -2.56
CA LEU A 55 16.79 -8.71 -2.59
C LEU A 55 16.42 -8.22 -3.98
N ARG A 56 15.67 -9.06 -4.72
CA ARG A 56 15.15 -8.76 -6.04
C ARG A 56 13.90 -7.91 -5.89
N ARG A 57 13.81 -6.86 -6.70
CA ARG A 57 12.69 -5.92 -6.73
C ARG A 57 12.13 -5.89 -8.14
N VAL A 58 10.83 -6.01 -8.27
CA VAL A 58 10.14 -5.99 -9.56
C VAL A 58 8.94 -5.06 -9.46
N ARG A 59 8.89 -4.04 -10.32
CA ARG A 59 7.71 -3.21 -10.52
C ARG A 59 6.68 -3.93 -11.37
N THR A 60 5.42 -3.73 -11.02
CA THR A 60 4.27 -4.19 -11.78
C THR A 60 3.33 -3.01 -12.01
N PRO A 61 2.42 -3.08 -13.00
CA PRO A 61 1.50 -1.97 -13.29
C PRO A 61 0.64 -1.51 -12.09
N ARG A 62 0.45 -2.37 -11.10
CA ARG A 62 -0.39 -2.10 -9.92
C ARG A 62 0.40 -2.13 -8.60
N GLY A 63 1.71 -2.26 -8.62
CA GLY A 63 2.47 -2.40 -7.38
C GLY A 63 3.89 -2.93 -7.56
N CYS A 64 4.37 -3.72 -6.61
CA CYS A 64 5.71 -4.30 -6.69
C CYS A 64 5.83 -5.66 -5.99
N ILE A 65 6.92 -6.36 -6.30
CA ILE A 65 7.32 -7.63 -5.71
C ILE A 65 8.72 -7.45 -5.15
N LEU A 66 8.89 -7.77 -3.87
CA LEU A 66 10.17 -7.89 -3.18
C LEU A 66 10.44 -9.37 -2.95
N GLN A 67 11.64 -9.85 -3.25
CA GLN A 67 11.89 -11.28 -3.23
C GLN A 67 13.33 -11.61 -2.83
N THR A 68 13.47 -12.54 -1.90
CA THR A 68 14.73 -13.20 -1.53
C THR A 68 14.76 -14.61 -2.13
N ALA A 69 15.75 -15.42 -1.76
CA ALA A 69 15.82 -16.82 -2.20
C ALA A 69 14.70 -17.69 -1.60
N THR A 70 14.14 -17.30 -0.45
CA THR A 70 13.23 -18.14 0.33
C THR A 70 11.89 -17.48 0.61
N ARG A 71 11.73 -16.18 0.39
CA ARG A 71 10.48 -15.44 0.63
C ARG A 71 10.22 -14.39 -0.43
N ALA A 72 8.96 -14.02 -0.55
CA ALA A 72 8.55 -12.85 -1.32
C ALA A 72 7.47 -12.06 -0.58
N VAL A 73 7.41 -10.76 -0.87
CA VAL A 73 6.33 -9.86 -0.47
C VAL A 73 5.81 -9.20 -1.73
N THR A 74 4.51 -9.31 -1.97
CA THR A 74 3.83 -8.62 -3.06
C THR A 74 2.97 -7.52 -2.50
N VAL A 75 3.15 -6.29 -3.00
CA VAL A 75 2.36 -5.12 -2.66
C VAL A 75 1.56 -4.72 -3.89
N SER A 76 0.25 -4.62 -3.78
CA SER A 76 -0.66 -4.33 -4.91
C SER A 76 -1.71 -3.29 -4.52
N TRP A 77 -1.89 -2.27 -5.34
CA TRP A 77 -2.88 -1.22 -5.20
C TRP A 77 -4.10 -1.49 -6.08
N PHE A 78 -5.28 -1.44 -5.46
CA PHE A 78 -6.57 -1.60 -6.10
C PHE A 78 -7.37 -0.30 -5.93
N PRO A 79 -7.30 0.62 -6.90
CA PRO A 79 -8.05 1.86 -6.81
C PRO A 79 -9.54 1.55 -6.88
N SER A 80 -10.30 2.19 -5.99
CA SER A 80 -11.75 2.10 -6.00
C SER A 80 -12.34 2.91 -7.16
N THR A 81 -13.50 2.48 -7.67
CA THR A 81 -14.16 3.18 -8.77
C THR A 81 -14.69 4.55 -8.32
N SER A 82 -14.98 5.44 -9.27
CA SER A 82 -15.54 6.77 -8.96
C SER A 82 -16.94 6.71 -8.33
N VAL A 83 -17.61 5.58 -8.45
CA VAL A 83 -18.95 5.29 -7.91
C VAL A 83 -18.89 4.45 -6.63
N GLN A 84 -17.72 4.34 -6.00
CA GLN A 84 -17.55 3.77 -4.65
C GLN A 84 -17.08 4.83 -3.64
N ALA A 85 -17.62 4.75 -2.42
CA ALA A 85 -17.32 5.68 -1.33
C ALA A 85 -15.91 5.45 -0.71
N SER A 86 -15.22 4.40 -1.12
CA SER A 86 -13.83 4.09 -0.74
C SER A 86 -12.82 4.73 -1.69
N LEU A 87 -11.59 4.92 -1.21
CA LEU A 87 -10.46 5.39 -2.03
C LEU A 87 -9.76 4.24 -2.79
N GLY A 88 -9.94 3.01 -2.33
CA GLY A 88 -9.26 1.81 -2.80
C GLY A 88 -8.62 1.09 -1.63
N GLU A 89 -7.88 0.02 -1.94
CA GLU A 89 -7.19 -0.79 -0.95
C GLU A 89 -5.80 -1.19 -1.44
N LEU A 90 -4.89 -1.32 -0.48
CA LEU A 90 -3.55 -1.84 -0.70
C LEU A 90 -3.47 -3.23 -0.10
N GLN A 91 -3.16 -4.23 -0.93
CA GLN A 91 -2.96 -5.60 -0.49
C GLN A 91 -1.47 -5.90 -0.37
N VAL A 92 -1.09 -6.48 0.78
CA VAL A 92 0.26 -6.99 1.04
C VAL A 92 0.14 -8.48 1.29
N VAL A 93 0.85 -9.29 0.50
CA VAL A 93 0.88 -10.75 0.66
C VAL A 93 2.32 -11.20 0.87
N VAL A 94 2.52 -11.99 1.92
CA VAL A 94 3.80 -12.63 2.25
C VAL A 94 3.76 -14.06 1.74
N TRP A 95 4.82 -14.46 1.07
CA TRP A 95 4.97 -15.75 0.43
C TRP A 95 6.18 -16.50 0.96
N GLN A 96 6.03 -17.81 1.16
CA GLN A 96 7.13 -18.75 1.28
C GLN A 96 7.55 -19.22 -0.12
N GLY A 97 8.84 -19.13 -0.42
CA GLY A 97 9.41 -19.42 -1.74
C GLY A 97 9.44 -18.20 -2.67
N THR A 98 9.68 -18.46 -3.95
CA THR A 98 9.81 -17.42 -4.97
C THR A 98 8.55 -17.29 -5.83
N VAL A 99 8.08 -16.06 -6.04
CA VAL A 99 6.93 -15.77 -6.90
C VAL A 99 7.40 -15.68 -8.35
N SER A 100 6.71 -16.41 -9.24
CA SER A 100 6.96 -16.32 -10.67
C SER A 100 6.39 -15.01 -11.23
N VAL A 101 7.23 -14.25 -11.93
CA VAL A 101 6.81 -13.02 -12.63
C VAL A 101 6.45 -13.37 -14.07
N PRO A 102 5.41 -12.75 -14.67
CA PRO A 102 5.14 -12.90 -16.10
C PRO A 102 6.40 -12.66 -16.95
N GLY A 103 6.68 -13.56 -17.89
CA GLY A 103 7.90 -13.53 -18.71
C GLY A 103 9.15 -14.15 -18.07
N SER A 104 9.09 -14.63 -16.82
CA SER A 104 10.22 -15.35 -16.20
C SER A 104 10.38 -16.76 -16.78
N ALA A 105 11.57 -17.06 -17.30
CA ALA A 105 11.96 -18.40 -17.74
C ALA A 105 12.22 -19.36 -16.54
N ASN A 106 12.55 -18.80 -15.37
CA ASN A 106 12.75 -19.57 -14.15
C ASN A 106 11.44 -19.63 -13.36
N ARG A 107 10.81 -20.82 -13.39
CA ARG A 107 9.75 -21.21 -12.47
C ARG A 107 10.35 -22.24 -11.52
N GLU A 108 10.42 -21.92 -10.23
CA GLU A 108 10.85 -22.91 -9.25
C GLU A 108 9.85 -24.06 -9.16
N ARG A 109 10.38 -25.30 -9.12
CA ARG A 109 9.58 -26.50 -8.90
C ARG A 109 9.12 -26.51 -7.44
N GLY A 110 7.87 -26.13 -7.20
CA GLY A 110 7.26 -26.06 -5.87
C GLY A 110 6.27 -24.91 -5.71
N GLY A 111 6.46 -23.83 -6.48
CA GLY A 111 5.62 -22.64 -6.38
C GLY A 111 5.78 -21.88 -5.06
N ALA A 112 5.26 -20.66 -5.02
CA ALA A 112 5.18 -19.88 -3.78
C ALA A 112 3.88 -20.20 -3.04
N VAL A 113 3.95 -20.27 -1.71
CA VAL A 113 2.78 -20.48 -0.84
C VAL A 113 2.51 -19.19 -0.05
N ALA A 114 1.28 -18.68 -0.11
CA ALA A 114 0.90 -17.51 0.68
C ALA A 114 0.89 -17.87 2.18
N LEU A 115 1.69 -17.16 2.96
CA LEU A 115 1.76 -17.31 4.41
C LEU A 115 0.77 -16.37 5.12
N LYS A 116 0.71 -15.11 4.64
CA LYS A 116 -0.10 -14.06 5.25
C LYS A 116 -0.57 -13.08 4.19
N GLN A 117 -1.77 -12.55 4.38
CA GLN A 117 -2.30 -11.43 3.63
C GLN A 117 -2.77 -10.35 4.59
N ALA A 118 -2.57 -9.09 4.19
CA ALA A 118 -3.13 -7.92 4.86
C ALA A 118 -3.75 -7.01 3.82
N VAL A 119 -4.93 -6.48 4.12
CA VAL A 119 -5.58 -5.43 3.35
C VAL A 119 -5.47 -4.13 4.15
N LEU A 120 -5.01 -3.08 3.50
CA LEU A 120 -4.79 -1.78 4.12
C LEU A 120 -5.63 -0.72 3.39
N GLU A 121 -6.34 0.08 4.15
CA GLU A 121 -7.15 1.18 3.62
C GLU A 121 -6.39 2.51 3.72
N PRO A 122 -6.52 3.42 2.73
CA PRO A 122 -5.96 4.76 2.87
C PRO A 122 -6.62 5.52 4.01
N ALA A 123 -5.80 6.10 4.89
CA ALA A 123 -6.26 6.93 6.00
C ALA A 123 -5.41 8.18 6.12
N LEU A 124 -6.02 9.31 6.49
CA LEU A 124 -5.27 10.50 6.87
C LEU A 124 -4.67 10.30 8.28
N THR A 125 -3.39 10.57 8.40
CA THR A 125 -2.67 10.62 9.67
C THR A 125 -2.91 11.96 10.37
N ALA A 126 -2.51 12.08 11.64
CA ALA A 126 -2.63 13.32 12.40
C ALA A 126 -1.89 14.53 11.77
N GLY A 127 -0.89 14.27 10.93
CA GLY A 127 -0.15 15.30 10.17
C GLY A 127 -0.74 15.63 8.80
N GLU A 128 -1.99 15.23 8.53
CA GLU A 128 -2.68 15.38 7.24
C GLU A 128 -1.99 14.65 6.06
N ALA A 129 -1.00 13.80 6.34
CA ALA A 129 -0.37 12.93 5.35
C ALA A 129 -1.17 11.63 5.20
N TRP A 130 -1.18 11.07 3.99
CA TRP A 130 -1.79 9.76 3.73
C TRP A 130 -0.94 8.63 4.32
N GLY A 131 -1.60 7.75 5.04
CA GLY A 131 -1.08 6.50 5.56
C GLY A 131 -2.02 5.34 5.28
N TRP A 132 -1.74 4.20 5.92
CA TRP A 132 -2.29 2.90 5.62
C TRP A 132 -2.83 2.27 6.89
N ARG A 133 -4.14 2.13 6.97
CA ARG A 133 -4.84 1.54 8.12
C ARG A 133 -5.01 0.05 7.89
N GLY A 134 -4.52 -0.77 8.83
CA GLY A 134 -4.79 -2.20 8.85
C GLY A 134 -6.10 -2.56 9.54
N GLU A 135 -6.47 -3.83 9.44
CA GLU A 135 -7.65 -4.41 10.11
C GLU A 135 -7.60 -4.26 11.64
N ASP A 136 -6.41 -4.17 12.22
CA ASP A 136 -6.18 -3.94 13.65
C ASP A 136 -6.39 -2.46 14.06
N GLY A 137 -6.73 -1.59 13.11
CA GLY A 137 -6.89 -0.15 13.31
C GLY A 137 -5.57 0.63 13.33
N THR A 138 -4.42 -0.05 13.27
CA THR A 138 -3.11 0.61 13.25
C THR A 138 -2.94 1.37 11.94
N VAL A 139 -2.58 2.64 12.02
CA VAL A 139 -2.25 3.47 10.85
C VAL A 139 -0.74 3.60 10.75
N LEU A 140 -0.19 3.11 9.65
CA LEU A 140 1.23 3.27 9.30
C LEU A 140 1.37 4.38 8.28
N ASP A 141 2.37 5.26 8.45
CA ASP A 141 2.79 6.09 7.34
C ASP A 141 3.47 5.24 6.24
N THR A 142 3.78 5.88 5.12
CA THR A 142 4.38 5.21 3.97
C THR A 142 5.77 4.62 4.26
N GLU A 143 6.57 5.28 5.09
CA GLU A 143 7.93 4.83 5.42
C GLU A 143 7.89 3.62 6.36
N ALA A 144 7.08 3.70 7.42
CA ALA A 144 6.85 2.61 8.35
C ALA A 144 6.27 1.37 7.65
N LEU A 145 5.35 1.54 6.69
CA LEU A 145 4.84 0.43 5.90
C LEU A 145 5.93 -0.17 5.00
N ALA A 146 6.78 0.66 4.39
CA ALA A 146 7.87 0.20 3.55
C ALA A 146 8.88 -0.65 4.34
N GLU A 147 9.27 -0.20 5.53
CA GLU A 147 10.14 -0.97 6.43
C GLU A 147 9.47 -2.26 6.89
N ARG A 148 8.18 -2.22 7.26
CA ARG A 148 7.44 -3.43 7.65
C ARG A 148 7.43 -4.48 6.54
N CYS A 149 7.28 -4.09 5.27
CA CYS A 149 7.36 -5.01 4.14
C CYS A 149 8.75 -5.63 3.98
N LYS A 150 9.82 -4.91 4.33
CA LYS A 150 11.20 -5.44 4.29
C LYS A 150 11.42 -6.43 5.42
N THR A 151 10.97 -6.13 6.65
CA THR A 151 11.06 -7.05 7.79
C THR A 151 10.34 -8.38 7.53
N MET A 152 9.18 -8.37 6.85
CA MET A 152 8.45 -9.60 6.49
C MET A 152 9.25 -10.58 5.61
N LEU A 153 10.30 -10.11 4.92
CA LEU A 153 11.20 -10.96 4.13
C LEU A 153 12.27 -11.66 4.99
N GLU A 154 12.52 -11.14 6.19
CA GLU A 154 13.55 -11.62 7.12
C GLU A 154 13.00 -12.56 8.21
N ASP A 155 11.70 -12.41 8.53
CA ASP A 155 10.95 -13.31 9.42
C ASP A 155 10.93 -14.77 8.90
#